data_AF-D3BKI1-F1
#
_entry.id   AF-D3BKI1-F1
#
_cell.length_a   1.000
_cell.length_b   1.000
_cell.length_c   1.000
_cell.angle_alpha   90.00
_cell.angle_beta   90.00
_cell.angle_gamma   90.00
#
_symmetry.space_group_name_H-M   'P 1'
#
loop_
_entity.id
_entity.type
_entity.pdbx_description
1 polymer ?
#
loop_
_entity_poly.entity_id
_entity_poly.type
_entity_poly.pdbx_seq_one_letter_code
_entity_poly.pdbx_strand_id
1 'polypeptide(L)'
;MMKKQIAFQMAVTRERTYWFGGVTTLGFIALLSAKMRGKPVPEAAIAPLVALSVATAYQYDMAFGDKMNRIKKMAQDIEADGNNWFVPIEDETIMKEINQHKN
;
A
#
# COMPACT_ATOMS: atom_id res chain seq x y z
N MET A 1 9.76 16.21 -7.47
CA MET A 1 10.05 14.76 -7.35
C MET A 1 8.89 14.00 -6.72
N MET A 2 8.31 14.53 -5.63
CA MET A 2 7.13 13.97 -4.95
C MET A 2 5.98 13.53 -5.86
N LYS A 3 5.56 14.35 -6.85
CA LYS A 3 4.47 13.96 -7.79
C LYS A 3 4.75 12.63 -8.53
N LYS A 4 5.98 12.40 -8.97
CA LYS A 4 6.38 11.16 -9.67
C LYS A 4 6.44 9.98 -8.70
N GLN A 5 6.95 10.19 -7.48
CA GLN A 5 7.00 9.16 -6.44
C GLN A 5 5.59 8.74 -6.00
N ILE A 6 4.68 9.69 -5.78
CA ILE A 6 3.28 9.43 -5.47
C ILE A 6 2.61 8.69 -6.64
N ALA A 7 2.82 9.12 -7.88
CA ALA A 7 2.25 8.46 -9.05
C ALA A 7 2.70 6.99 -9.15
N PHE A 8 4.00 6.72 -8.96
CA PHE A 8 4.54 5.36 -8.94
C PHE A 8 3.97 4.53 -7.77
N GLN A 9 3.92 5.10 -6.56
CA GLN A 9 3.34 4.44 -5.39
C GLN A 9 1.86 4.08 -5.62
N MET A 10 1.08 4.96 -6.24
CA MET A 10 -0.31 4.70 -6.61
C MET A 10 -0.43 3.57 -7.64
N ALA A 11 0.45 3.53 -8.64
CA ALA A 11 0.46 2.45 -9.63
C ALA A 11 0.75 1.10 -8.98
N VAL A 12 1.81 1.01 -8.16
CA VAL A 12 2.17 -0.21 -7.41
C VAL A 12 1.05 -0.63 -6.47
N THR A 13 0.43 0.31 -5.77
CA THR A 13 -0.68 0.02 -4.84
C THR A 13 -1.89 -0.55 -5.57
N ARG A 14 -2.25 -0.01 -6.74
CA ARG A 14 -3.37 -0.51 -7.55
C ARG A 14 -3.13 -1.92 -8.07
N GLU A 15 -1.96 -2.16 -8.64
CA GLU A 15 -1.57 -3.49 -9.12
C GLU A 15 -1.64 -4.51 -7.97
N ARG A 16 -1.04 -4.17 -6.82
CA ARG A 16 -1.10 -4.98 -5.61
C ARG A 16 -2.52 -5.22 -5.14
N THR A 17 -3.38 -4.21 -5.16
CA THR A 17 -4.79 -4.34 -4.74
C THR A 17 -5.52 -5.36 -5.60
N TYR A 18 -5.32 -5.35 -6.92
CA TYR A 18 -5.92 -6.35 -7.80
C TYR A 18 -5.42 -7.76 -7.49
N TRP A 19 -4.12 -7.91 -7.22
CA TRP A 19 -3.53 -9.20 -6.88
C TRP A 19 -4.07 -9.75 -5.56
N PHE A 20 -4.04 -8.94 -4.50
CA PHE A 20 -4.57 -9.29 -3.17
C PHE A 20 -6.08 -9.55 -3.21
N GLY A 21 -6.84 -8.71 -3.91
CA GLY A 21 -8.27 -8.88 -4.12
C GLY A 21 -8.60 -10.18 -4.87
N GLY A 22 -7.85 -10.51 -5.91
CA GLY A 22 -7.98 -11.77 -6.64
C GLY A 22 -7.76 -12.98 -5.75
N VAL A 23 -6.64 -13.04 -5.02
CA VAL A 23 -6.34 -14.19 -4.15
C VAL A 23 -7.31 -14.30 -2.99
N THR A 24 -7.69 -13.19 -2.35
CA THR A 24 -8.69 -13.19 -1.28
C THR A 24 -10.02 -13.72 -1.78
N THR A 25 -10.48 -13.25 -2.95
CA THR A 25 -11.73 -13.70 -3.57
C THR A 25 -11.69 -15.19 -3.90
N LEU A 26 -10.60 -15.68 -4.51
CA LEU A 26 -10.41 -17.10 -4.79
C LEU A 26 -10.42 -17.94 -3.51
N GLY A 27 -9.77 -17.46 -2.44
CA GLY A 27 -9.79 -18.12 -1.13
C GLY A 27 -11.20 -18.27 -0.57
N PHE A 28 -12.00 -17.19 -0.58
CA PHE A 28 -13.40 -17.26 -0.15
C PHE A 28 -14.24 -18.19 -1.02
N ILE A 29 -14.08 -18.14 -2.34
CA ILE A 29 -14.79 -19.05 -3.26
C ILE A 29 -14.44 -20.51 -2.96
N ALA A 30 -13.16 -20.82 -2.69
CA ALA A 30 -12.72 -22.17 -2.36
C ALA A 30 -13.34 -22.68 -1.04
N LEU A 31 -13.34 -21.86 0.01
CA LEU A 31 -13.95 -22.22 1.29
C LEU A 31 -15.48 -22.38 1.17
N LEU A 32 -16.14 -21.46 0.47
CA LEU A 32 -17.59 -21.52 0.22
C LEU A 32 -17.95 -22.80 -0.56
N SER A 33 -17.19 -23.12 -1.61
CA SER A 33 -17.37 -24.32 -2.42
C SER A 33 -17.15 -25.60 -1.60
N ALA A 34 -16.16 -25.62 -0.70
CA ALA A 34 -15.93 -26.75 0.20
C ALA A 34 -17.13 -26.94 1.15
N LYS A 35 -17.62 -25.86 1.76
CA LYS A 35 -18.79 -25.88 2.64
C LYS A 35 -20.06 -26.36 1.91
N MET A 36 -20.30 -25.87 0.70
CA MET A 36 -21.44 -26.29 -0.14
C MET A 36 -21.38 -27.78 -0.51
N ARG A 37 -20.18 -28.37 -0.58
CA ARG A 37 -19.96 -29.80 -0.83
C ARG A 37 -19.94 -30.64 0.46
N GLY A 38 -20.31 -30.07 1.60
CA GLY A 38 -20.30 -30.76 2.91
C GLY A 38 -18.90 -31.08 3.43
N LYS A 39 -17.84 -30.49 2.87
CA LYS A 39 -16.48 -30.69 3.36
C LYS A 39 -16.21 -29.78 4.58
N PRO A 40 -15.42 -30.24 5.56
CA PRO A 40 -15.03 -29.40 6.68
C PRO A 40 -14.20 -28.21 6.17
N VAL A 41 -14.48 -27.03 6.73
CA VAL A 41 -13.66 -25.83 6.51
C VAL A 41 -12.51 -25.90 7.53
N PRO A 42 -11.24 -25.95 7.11
CA PRO A 42 -10.12 -25.99 8.04
C PRO A 42 -10.06 -24.67 8.81
N GLU A 43 -10.13 -24.71 10.14
CA GLU A 43 -9.98 -23.51 10.98
C GLU A 43 -8.64 -22.80 10.73
N ALA A 44 -7.59 -23.59 10.44
CA ALA A 44 -6.27 -23.09 10.06
C ALA A 44 -6.28 -22.23 8.78
N ALA A 45 -7.28 -22.35 7.91
CA ALA A 45 -7.41 -21.52 6.71
C ALA A 45 -8.07 -20.16 7.00
N ILE A 46 -8.76 -20.01 8.14
CA ILE A 46 -9.50 -18.79 8.48
C ILE A 46 -8.52 -17.66 8.82
N ALA A 47 -7.56 -17.91 9.70
CA ALA A 47 -6.60 -16.90 10.15
C ALA A 47 -5.83 -16.22 8.99
N PRO A 48 -5.18 -16.97 8.05
CA PRO A 48 -4.49 -16.34 6.92
C PRO A 48 -5.45 -15.61 5.97
N LEU A 49 -6.68 -16.12 5.77
CA LEU A 49 -7.65 -15.46 4.89
C LEU A 49 -8.17 -14.14 5.50
N VAL A 50 -8.37 -14.09 6.82
CA VAL A 50 -8.72 -12.86 7.54
C VAL A 50 -7.57 -11.85 7.43
N ALA A 51 -6.34 -12.26 7.68
CA ALA A 51 -5.17 -11.38 7.55
C ALA A 51 -5.04 -10.83 6.12
N LEU A 52 -5.22 -11.68 5.11
CA LEU A 52 -5.19 -11.27 3.71
C LEU A 52 -6.34 -10.31 3.36
N SER A 53 -7.53 -10.52 3.93
CA SER A 53 -8.69 -9.62 3.76
C SER A 53 -8.41 -8.23 4.34
N VAL A 54 -7.84 -8.16 5.55
CA VAL A 54 -7.46 -6.89 6.17
C VAL A 54 -6.41 -6.17 5.34
N ALA A 55 -5.38 -6.89 4.88
CA ALA A 55 -4.37 -6.33 3.98
C ALA A 55 -4.98 -5.81 2.67
N THR A 56 -5.92 -6.56 2.08
CA THR A 56 -6.63 -6.18 0.85
C THR A 56 -7.44 -4.91 1.04
N ALA A 57 -8.20 -4.81 2.14
CA ALA A 57 -8.99 -3.61 2.46
C ALA A 57 -8.09 -2.39 2.66
N TYR A 58 -6.94 -2.55 3.31
CA TYR A 58 -5.95 -1.48 3.46
C TYR A 58 -5.42 -1.00 2.11
N GLN A 59 -5.06 -1.92 1.21
CA GLN A 59 -4.58 -1.58 -0.13
C GLN A 59 -5.67 -0.91 -0.97
N TYR A 60 -6.93 -1.37 -0.85
CA TYR A 60 -8.07 -0.77 -1.53
C TYR A 60 -8.31 0.69 -1.13
N ASP A 61 -8.32 0.99 0.18
CA ASP A 61 -8.42 2.36 0.68
C ASP A 61 -7.24 3.23 0.23
N MET A 62 -6.04 2.65 0.11
CA MET A 62 -4.86 3.35 -0.41
C MET A 62 -4.94 3.61 -1.93
N ALA A 63 -5.50 2.69 -2.70
CA ALA A 63 -5.60 2.75 -4.16
C ALA A 63 -6.72 3.66 -4.67
N PHE A 64 -7.87 3.64 -3.98
CA PHE A 64 -9.12 4.22 -4.45
C PHE A 64 -9.82 5.10 -3.39
N GLY A 65 -9.46 4.97 -2.13
CA GLY A 65 -10.00 5.77 -1.02
C GLY A 65 -9.22 7.05 -0.75
N ASP A 66 -9.32 7.54 0.48
CA ASP A 66 -8.75 8.83 0.89
C ASP A 66 -7.37 8.71 1.55
N LYS A 67 -6.91 7.48 1.82
CA LYS A 67 -5.72 7.24 2.63
C LYS A 67 -4.48 7.93 2.07
N MET A 68 -4.29 7.93 0.75
CA MET A 68 -3.14 8.62 0.15
C MET A 68 -3.19 10.14 0.34
N ASN A 69 -4.39 10.73 0.31
CA ASN A 69 -4.57 12.15 0.58
C ASN A 69 -4.23 12.47 2.04
N ARG A 70 -4.65 11.61 2.98
CA ARG A 70 -4.29 11.72 4.40
C ARG A 70 -2.80 11.57 4.65
N ILE A 71 -2.15 10.58 4.03
CA ILE A 71 -0.70 10.38 4.14
C ILE A 71 0.05 11.59 3.59
N LYS A 72 -0.37 12.11 2.42
CA LYS A 72 0.20 13.34 1.86
C LYS A 72 0.05 14.51 2.82
N LYS A 73 -1.13 14.71 3.41
CA LYS A 73 -1.35 15.79 4.38
C LYS A 73 -0.44 15.63 5.61
N MET A 74 -0.37 14.43 6.19
CA MET A 74 0.51 14.15 7.32
C MET A 74 1.98 14.42 6.97
N ALA A 75 2.43 14.04 5.77
CA ALA A 75 3.79 14.33 5.32
C ALA A 75 4.05 15.83 5.22
N GLN A 76 3.10 16.62 4.67
CA GLN A 76 3.21 18.07 4.58
C GLN A 76 3.21 18.74 5.96
N ASP A 77 2.38 18.27 6.88
CA ASP A 77 2.31 18.79 8.25
C ASP A 77 3.63 18.51 8.99
N ILE A 78 4.23 17.33 8.79
CA ILE A 78 5.54 16.96 9.35
C ILE A 78 6.68 17.78 8.70
N GLU A 79 6.69 17.96 7.38
CA GLU A 79 7.69 18.80 6.69
C GLU A 79 7.63 20.26 7.14
N ALA A 80 6.44 20.77 7.46
CA ALA A 80 6.26 22.12 7.97
C ALA A 80 6.64 22.27 9.46
N ASP A 81 6.68 21.17 10.22
CA ASP A 81 7.14 21.17 11.60
C ASP A 81 8.68 21.30 11.65
N GLY A 82 9.15 22.44 12.14
CA GLY A 82 10.59 22.70 12.29
C GLY A 82 11.26 21.93 13.43
N ASN A 83 10.49 21.22 14.26
CA ASN A 83 10.98 20.49 15.43
C ASN A 83 10.89 18.96 15.25
N ASN A 84 11.33 18.47 14.09
CA ASN A 84 11.39 17.04 13.82
C ASN A 84 12.58 16.37 14.51
N TRP A 85 12.33 15.21 15.13
CA TRP A 85 13.37 14.38 15.75
C TRP A 85 14.28 13.68 14.72
N PHE A 86 13.93 13.74 13.43
CA PHE A 86 14.68 13.18 12.32
C PHE A 86 15.08 14.30 11.34
N VAL A 87 16.25 14.16 10.71
CA VAL A 87 16.71 15.06 9.66
C VAL A 87 16.26 14.47 8.32
N PRO A 88 15.40 15.15 7.53
CA PRO A 88 15.14 14.73 6.17
C PRO A 88 16.48 14.66 5.43
N ILE A 89 16.74 13.56 4.72
CA ILE A 89 17.98 13.44 3.95
C ILE A 89 17.86 14.35 2.73
N GLU A 90 18.19 15.63 2.91
CA GLU A 90 18.42 16.60 1.85
C GLU A 90 19.93 16.67 1.61
N ASP A 91 20.49 15.62 1.01
CA ASP A 91 21.90 15.66 0.66
C ASP A 91 22.09 16.62 -0.54
N GLU A 92 22.51 17.85 -0.24
CA GLU A 92 22.86 18.86 -1.24
C GLU A 92 23.89 18.35 -2.25
N THR A 93 24.78 17.43 -1.87
CA THR A 93 25.81 16.90 -2.77
C THR A 93 25.19 16.06 -3.87
N ILE A 94 24.20 15.22 -3.55
CA ILE A 94 23.44 14.42 -4.52
C ILE A 94 22.63 15.32 -5.46
N MET A 95 22.03 16.40 -4.94
CA MET A 95 21.28 17.36 -5.76
C MET A 95 22.18 18.17 -6.71
N LYS A 96 23.40 18.49 -6.27
CA LYS A 96 24.42 19.15 -7.10
C LYS A 96 24.92 18.21 -8.22
N GLU A 97 25.17 16.94 -7.93
CA GLU A 97 25.55 15.94 -8.94
C GLU A 97 24.47 15.72 -10.00
N ILE A 98 23.20 15.60 -9.61
CA ILE A 98 22.06 15.42 -10.53
C ILE A 98 21.90 16.62 -11.49
N ASN A 99 22.19 17.83 -11.01
CA ASN A 99 22.12 19.03 -11.84
C ASN A 99 23.37 19.22 -12.72
N GLN A 100 24.54 18.71 -12.31
CA GLN A 100 25.75 18.72 -13.14
C GLN A 100 25.67 17.77 -14.34
N HIS A 101 24.96 16.64 -14.21
CA HIS A 101 24.78 15.66 -15.30
C HIS A 101 23.62 15.97 -16.27
N LYS A 102 22.94 17.11 -16.10
CA LYS A 102 21.82 17.55 -16.97
C LYS A 102 22.22 18.56 -18.06
N ASN A 103 23.50 18.93 -18.12
CA ASN A 103 24.06 19.80 -19.16
C ASN A 103 24.84 18.99 -20.20
#